data_AF-A0A969WJN5-F1
#
_entry.id   AF-A0A969WJN5-F1
#
_cell.length_a   1.000
_cell.length_b   1.000
_cell.length_c   1.000
_cell.angle_alpha   90.00
_cell.angle_beta   90.00
_cell.angle_gamma   90.00
#
_symmetry.space_group_name_H-M   'P 1'
#
loop_
_entity.id
_entity.type
_entity.pdbx_description
1 polymer ?
#
loop_
_entity_poly.entity_id
_entity_poly.type
_entity_poly.pdbx_seq_one_letter_code
_entity_poly.pdbx_strand_id
1 'polypeptide(L)'
;MSDEQPMGVRWQEFETADEQTRREMVRLVAERSARDLTAYEALTDMLAYHGETAVLVELARLAMPHFQTNTALTSRRKQELAAQVTDMLIFQYIESGEDDLAVLQAALEQIMPVDETQLVAFVAILRGETTYRWQLSHFVVEDMTEERQQAAAQNTAVLMLAFLGYLYQQEQIPLSKGNMMRQLWPVYLVERRTGQLEERLDMTAVMRGERPRPVIRPKPHPLCPDKVTLEQYLAKLLNYQTQPYKAAAVFTLIPSWLRFLQTCQLIDQTQQIAISAELKSMAEDLAAYWLDFSDDPALRQDVIVWK
;
A
#
# COMPACT_ATOMS: atom_id res chain seq x y z
N MET A 1 29.22 -16.61 17.81
CA MET A 1 27.99 -16.05 17.23
C MET A 1 28.05 -16.38 15.76
N SER A 2 27.24 -17.32 15.30
CA SER A 2 27.19 -17.67 13.88
C SER A 2 26.41 -16.57 13.15
N ASP A 3 26.98 -16.00 12.10
CA ASP A 3 26.28 -15.10 11.18
C ASP A 3 25.22 -15.92 10.43
N GLU A 4 24.03 -16.08 11.03
CA GLU A 4 22.87 -16.59 10.32
C GLU A 4 22.50 -15.54 9.26
N GLN A 5 22.70 -15.87 7.98
CA GLN A 5 22.18 -15.06 6.88
C GLN A 5 20.65 -14.90 7.03
N PRO A 6 20.10 -13.70 6.78
CA PRO A 6 18.67 -13.50 6.80
C PRO A 6 18.01 -14.44 5.79
N MET A 7 16.96 -15.13 6.23
CA MET A 7 16.24 -16.09 5.42
C MET A 7 15.31 -15.35 4.47
N GLY A 8 15.84 -14.96 3.30
CA GLY A 8 15.05 -14.36 2.23
C GLY A 8 14.38 -15.43 1.39
N VAL A 9 13.04 -15.49 1.40
CA VAL A 9 12.27 -16.30 0.45
C VAL A 9 12.15 -15.55 -0.86
N ARG A 10 12.57 -16.17 -1.97
CA ARG A 10 12.44 -15.59 -3.32
C ARG A 10 11.11 -16.00 -3.96
N TRP A 11 10.52 -15.12 -4.76
CA TRP A 11 9.24 -15.39 -5.41
C TRP A 11 9.31 -16.63 -6.31
N GLN A 12 10.32 -16.71 -7.20
CA GLN A 12 10.48 -17.84 -8.10
C GLN A 12 10.60 -19.20 -7.37
N GLU A 13 11.28 -19.23 -6.22
CA GLU A 13 11.39 -20.43 -5.38
C GLU A 13 10.06 -20.78 -4.75
N PHE A 14 9.32 -19.78 -4.26
CA PHE A 14 8.03 -19.97 -3.62
C PHE A 14 6.92 -20.38 -4.59
N GLU A 15 6.87 -19.78 -5.78
CA GLU A 15 5.87 -20.06 -6.82
C GLU A 15 6.02 -21.47 -7.40
N THR A 16 7.27 -21.94 -7.56
CA THR A 16 7.56 -23.26 -8.15
C THR A 16 7.62 -24.40 -7.13
N ALA A 17 7.65 -24.08 -5.84
CA ALA A 17 7.60 -25.05 -4.76
C ALA A 17 6.25 -25.77 -4.69
N ASP A 18 6.28 -27.04 -4.28
CA ASP A 18 5.05 -27.74 -3.93
C ASP A 18 4.40 -27.16 -2.67
N GLU A 19 3.12 -27.48 -2.48
CA GLU A 19 2.31 -26.97 -1.36
C GLU A 19 2.94 -27.24 0.02
N GLN A 20 3.56 -28.42 0.21
CA GLN A 20 4.20 -28.76 1.47
C GLN A 20 5.42 -27.87 1.73
N THR A 21 6.23 -27.65 0.71
CA THR A 21 7.42 -26.80 0.75
C THR A 21 7.03 -25.34 1.00
N ARG A 22 5.98 -24.83 0.34
CA ARG A 22 5.46 -23.47 0.57
C ARG A 22 5.00 -23.28 2.02
N ARG A 23 4.23 -24.23 2.57
CA ARG A 23 3.80 -24.20 3.98
C ARG A 23 4.97 -24.21 4.95
N GLU A 24 5.99 -25.01 4.66
CA GLU A 24 7.20 -25.06 5.48
C GLU A 24 7.96 -23.72 5.45
N MET A 25 8.12 -23.10 4.28
CA MET A 25 8.70 -21.75 4.17
C MET A 25 7.92 -20.73 5.00
N VAL A 26 6.58 -20.73 4.89
CA VAL A 26 5.69 -19.84 5.66
C VAL A 26 5.84 -20.06 7.16
N ARG A 27 5.84 -21.32 7.61
CA ARG A 27 6.02 -21.71 9.01
C ARG A 27 7.36 -21.22 9.57
N LEU A 28 8.45 -21.46 8.84
CA LEU A 28 9.80 -21.06 9.27
C LEU A 28 9.93 -19.53 9.41
N VAL A 29 9.35 -18.75 8.49
CA VAL A 29 9.33 -17.29 8.59
C VAL A 29 8.45 -16.84 9.76
N ALA A 30 7.28 -17.45 9.95
CA ALA A 30 6.37 -17.13 11.05
C ALA A 30 7.02 -17.37 12.44
N GLU A 31 7.72 -18.49 12.62
CA GLU A 31 8.40 -18.84 13.87
C GLU A 31 9.55 -17.88 14.23
N ARG A 32 10.20 -17.31 13.21
CA ARG A 32 11.30 -16.35 13.38
C ARG A 32 10.84 -14.89 13.38
N SER A 33 9.58 -14.62 13.06
CA SER A 33 9.02 -13.27 12.87
C SER A 33 9.30 -12.28 14.01
N ALA A 34 9.30 -12.75 15.26
CA ALA A 34 9.63 -11.94 16.42
C ALA A 34 11.10 -11.49 16.48
N ARG A 35 12.02 -12.24 15.85
CA ARG A 35 13.46 -11.96 15.82
C ARG A 35 13.91 -11.34 14.50
N ASP A 36 13.25 -11.72 13.40
CA ASP A 36 13.53 -11.27 12.05
C ASP A 36 12.25 -10.69 11.41
N LEU A 37 11.93 -9.47 11.83
CA LEU A 37 10.76 -8.75 11.33
C LEU A 37 10.94 -8.39 9.84
N THR A 38 12.17 -8.17 9.39
CA THR A 38 12.48 -7.84 8.00
C THR A 38 12.09 -8.98 7.07
N ALA A 39 12.44 -10.24 7.40
CA ALA A 39 12.05 -11.40 6.61
C ALA A 39 10.52 -11.58 6.58
N TYR A 40 9.85 -11.36 7.72
CA TYR A 40 8.39 -11.40 7.81
C TYR A 40 7.73 -10.34 6.90
N GLU A 41 8.20 -9.09 6.96
CA GLU A 41 7.68 -8.00 6.13
C GLU A 41 7.94 -8.24 4.64
N ALA A 42 9.12 -8.74 4.28
CA ALA A 42 9.47 -9.05 2.90
C ALA A 42 8.56 -10.16 2.32
N LEU A 43 8.35 -11.26 3.06
CA LEU A 43 7.43 -12.32 2.63
C LEU A 43 5.99 -11.80 2.56
N THR A 44 5.57 -10.99 3.52
CA THR A 44 4.23 -10.39 3.54
C THR A 44 3.98 -9.50 2.33
N ASP A 45 4.92 -8.62 1.99
CA ASP A 45 4.82 -7.72 0.84
C ASP A 45 4.82 -8.51 -0.48
N MET A 46 5.64 -9.56 -0.59
CA MET A 46 5.67 -10.46 -1.75
C MET A 46 4.32 -11.17 -1.94
N LEU A 47 3.82 -11.85 -0.91
CA LEU A 47 2.54 -12.57 -0.96
C LEU A 47 1.37 -11.62 -1.24
N ALA A 48 1.37 -10.43 -0.63
CA ALA A 48 0.34 -9.44 -0.85
C ALA A 48 0.31 -8.94 -2.29
N TYR A 49 1.48 -8.70 -2.89
CA TYR A 49 1.60 -8.25 -4.28
C TYR A 49 1.03 -9.25 -5.28
N HIS A 50 1.26 -10.55 -5.05
CA HIS A 50 0.82 -11.64 -5.93
C HIS A 50 -0.60 -12.12 -5.65
N GLY A 51 -1.29 -11.56 -4.66
CA GLY A 51 -2.67 -11.98 -4.34
C GLY A 51 -2.77 -13.31 -3.61
N GLU A 52 -1.70 -13.75 -2.94
CA GLU A 52 -1.66 -15.00 -2.16
C GLU A 52 -2.34 -14.83 -0.78
N THR A 53 -3.55 -14.27 -0.75
CA THR A 53 -4.24 -13.85 0.48
C THR A 53 -4.44 -15.00 1.47
N ALA A 54 -4.75 -16.20 1.00
CA ALA A 54 -4.92 -17.36 1.87
C ALA A 54 -3.62 -17.72 2.62
N VAL A 55 -2.48 -17.67 1.91
CA VAL A 55 -1.16 -17.97 2.50
C VAL A 55 -0.68 -16.84 3.41
N LEU A 56 -1.00 -15.61 3.04
CA LEU A 56 -0.77 -14.42 3.86
C LEU A 56 -1.48 -14.51 5.22
N VAL A 57 -2.75 -14.96 5.24
CA VAL A 57 -3.49 -15.19 6.49
C VAL A 57 -2.86 -16.32 7.32
N GLU A 58 -2.40 -17.40 6.69
CA GLU A 58 -1.70 -18.48 7.39
C GLU A 58 -0.42 -17.96 8.07
N LEU A 59 0.42 -17.24 7.33
CA LEU A 59 1.63 -16.59 7.84
C LEU A 59 1.31 -15.70 9.05
N ALA A 60 0.30 -14.85 8.91
CA ALA A 60 -0.13 -13.91 9.93
C ALA A 60 -0.63 -14.61 11.20
N ARG A 61 -1.45 -15.66 11.07
CA ARG A 61 -1.96 -16.46 12.19
C ARG A 61 -0.83 -17.16 12.94
N LEU A 62 0.13 -17.74 12.22
CA LEU A 62 1.28 -18.40 12.83
C LEU A 62 2.22 -17.40 13.54
N ALA A 63 2.40 -16.20 13.00
CA ALA A 63 3.28 -15.18 13.56
C ALA A 63 2.67 -14.44 14.78
N MET A 64 1.34 -14.31 14.85
CA MET A 64 0.66 -13.49 15.87
C MET A 64 1.02 -13.84 17.33
N PRO A 65 1.05 -15.12 17.75
CA PRO A 65 1.44 -15.47 19.13
C PRO A 65 2.87 -15.03 19.47
N HIS A 66 3.79 -15.09 18.49
CA HIS A 66 5.16 -14.63 18.66
C HIS A 66 5.23 -13.10 18.84
N PHE A 67 4.44 -12.34 18.10
CA PHE A 67 4.37 -10.87 18.27
C PHE A 67 3.76 -10.46 19.62
N GLN A 68 2.70 -11.14 20.06
CA GLN A 68 2.02 -10.84 21.31
C GLN A 68 2.96 -11.03 22.52
N THR A 69 3.72 -12.13 22.52
CA THR A 69 4.63 -12.48 23.62
C THR A 69 5.98 -11.75 23.55
N ASN A 70 6.36 -11.20 22.40
CA ASN A 70 7.65 -10.52 22.25
C ASN A 70 7.71 -9.20 23.04
N THR A 71 8.58 -9.13 24.05
CA THR A 71 8.79 -7.93 24.88
C THR A 71 9.66 -6.87 24.21
N ALA A 72 10.38 -7.20 23.12
CA ALA A 72 11.17 -6.25 22.36
C ALA A 72 10.31 -5.37 21.44
N LEU A 73 9.10 -5.81 21.08
CA LEU A 73 8.16 -5.03 20.30
C LEU A 73 7.42 -4.01 21.18
N THR A 74 7.39 -2.77 20.73
CA THR A 74 6.60 -1.71 21.37
C THR A 74 5.10 -1.98 21.22
N SER A 75 4.28 -1.45 22.14
CA SER A 75 2.82 -1.61 22.07
C SER A 75 2.23 -1.10 20.76
N ARG A 76 2.74 0.04 20.26
CA ARG A 76 2.36 0.59 18.95
C ARG A 76 2.63 -0.40 17.83
N ARG A 77 3.82 -1.02 17.82
CA ARG A 77 4.18 -1.98 16.77
C ARG A 77 3.30 -3.23 16.80
N LYS A 78 2.95 -3.71 18.00
CA LYS A 78 1.99 -4.82 18.16
C LYS A 78 0.61 -4.46 17.61
N GLN A 79 0.15 -3.23 17.84
CA GLN A 79 -1.12 -2.75 17.29
C GLN A 79 -1.09 -2.64 15.76
N GLU A 80 0.00 -2.16 15.18
CA GLU A 80 0.18 -2.12 13.72
C GLU A 80 0.13 -3.53 13.10
N LEU A 81 0.82 -4.51 13.71
CA LEU A 81 0.78 -5.90 13.27
C LEU A 81 -0.62 -6.52 13.43
N ALA A 82 -1.29 -6.27 14.55
CA ALA A 82 -2.66 -6.74 14.78
C ALA A 82 -3.63 -6.16 13.74
N ALA A 83 -3.54 -4.86 13.45
CA ALA A 83 -4.36 -4.21 12.42
C ALA A 83 -4.11 -4.82 11.04
N GLN A 84 -2.84 -5.10 10.71
CA GLN A 84 -2.49 -5.76 9.46
C GLN A 84 -3.11 -7.15 9.34
N VAL A 85 -3.05 -7.98 10.39
CA VAL A 85 -3.69 -9.32 10.36
C VAL A 85 -5.21 -9.21 10.27
N THR A 86 -5.82 -8.25 10.95
CA THR A 86 -7.24 -7.94 10.82
C THR A 86 -7.63 -7.63 9.38
N ASP A 87 -6.88 -6.76 8.69
CA ASP A 87 -7.12 -6.47 7.27
C ASP A 87 -7.07 -7.75 6.42
N MET A 88 -6.05 -8.60 6.62
CA MET A 88 -5.86 -9.83 5.84
C MET A 88 -7.02 -10.82 6.02
N LEU A 89 -7.52 -10.97 7.24
CA LEU A 89 -8.68 -11.82 7.53
C LEU A 89 -9.95 -11.30 6.85
N ILE A 90 -10.16 -9.98 6.88
CA ILE A 90 -11.30 -9.35 6.20
C ILE A 90 -11.18 -9.55 4.68
N PHE A 91 -9.98 -9.40 4.11
CA PHE A 91 -9.75 -9.62 2.68
C PHE A 91 -10.02 -11.08 2.29
N GLN A 92 -9.50 -12.05 3.04
CA GLN A 92 -9.77 -13.46 2.79
C GLN A 92 -11.27 -13.75 2.84
N TYR A 93 -11.98 -13.20 3.83
CA TYR A 93 -13.44 -13.34 3.94
C TYR A 93 -14.14 -12.85 2.66
N ILE A 94 -13.84 -11.63 2.21
CA ILE A 94 -14.44 -11.05 1.01
C ILE A 94 -14.08 -11.86 -0.25
N GLU A 95 -12.80 -12.21 -0.41
CA GLU A 95 -12.31 -12.92 -1.60
C GLU A 95 -12.81 -14.37 -1.68
N SER A 96 -13.11 -15.00 -0.54
CA SER A 96 -13.67 -16.35 -0.48
C SER A 96 -15.15 -16.43 -0.88
N GLY A 97 -15.85 -15.29 -0.92
CA GLY A 97 -17.30 -15.23 -1.11
C GLY A 97 -18.09 -15.73 0.11
N GLU A 98 -17.46 -15.81 1.28
CA GLU A 98 -18.16 -16.07 2.54
C GLU A 98 -19.09 -14.90 2.88
N ASP A 99 -20.27 -15.22 3.40
CA ASP A 99 -21.32 -14.27 3.73
C ASP A 99 -21.74 -14.32 5.21
N ASP A 100 -21.28 -15.31 5.97
CA ASP A 100 -21.51 -15.37 7.41
C ASP A 100 -20.52 -14.49 8.18
N LEU A 101 -20.94 -13.25 8.46
CA LEU A 101 -20.13 -12.28 9.20
C LEU A 101 -19.74 -12.78 10.61
N ALA A 102 -20.51 -13.70 11.21
CA ALA A 102 -20.18 -14.24 12.51
C ALA A 102 -18.89 -15.07 12.47
N VAL A 103 -18.58 -15.72 11.35
CA VAL A 103 -17.33 -16.45 11.15
C VAL A 103 -16.14 -15.49 11.13
N LEU A 104 -16.25 -14.37 10.41
CA LEU A 104 -15.23 -13.34 10.38
C LEU A 104 -15.04 -12.71 11.76
N GLN A 105 -16.14 -12.34 12.43
CA GLN A 105 -16.09 -11.74 13.77
C GLN A 105 -15.39 -12.68 14.76
N ALA A 106 -15.76 -13.96 14.80
CA ALA A 106 -15.13 -14.94 15.68
C ALA A 106 -13.63 -15.11 15.41
N ALA A 107 -13.20 -15.00 14.15
CA ALA A 107 -11.78 -15.05 13.80
C ALA A 107 -11.02 -13.80 14.26
N LEU A 108 -11.62 -12.61 14.12
CA LEU A 108 -11.04 -11.34 14.53
C LEU A 108 -10.96 -11.19 16.06
N GLU A 109 -11.95 -11.68 16.80
CA GLU A 109 -12.00 -11.64 18.26
C GLU A 109 -10.87 -12.44 18.94
N GLN A 110 -10.24 -13.37 18.22
CA GLN A 110 -9.03 -14.06 18.69
C GLN A 110 -7.80 -13.15 18.74
N ILE A 111 -7.83 -12.02 18.03
CA ILE A 111 -6.72 -11.08 17.90
C ILE A 111 -7.00 -9.82 18.74
N MET A 112 -8.20 -9.26 18.59
CA MET A 112 -8.60 -8.02 19.25
C MET A 112 -10.12 -7.93 19.41
N PRO A 113 -10.63 -7.15 20.39
CA PRO A 113 -12.06 -6.87 20.48
C PRO A 113 -12.59 -6.22 19.20
N VAL A 114 -13.75 -6.68 18.73
CA VAL A 114 -14.39 -6.21 17.50
C VAL A 114 -15.66 -5.45 17.82
N ASP A 115 -15.80 -4.26 17.23
CA ASP A 115 -17.09 -3.57 17.16
C ASP A 115 -17.84 -4.07 15.92
N GLU A 116 -18.91 -4.82 16.14
CA GLU A 116 -19.74 -5.41 15.08
C GLU A 116 -20.27 -4.33 14.11
N THR A 117 -20.66 -3.16 14.62
CA THR A 117 -21.20 -2.08 13.79
C THR A 117 -20.13 -1.53 12.84
N GLN A 118 -18.90 -1.36 13.34
CA GLN A 118 -17.78 -0.92 12.52
C GLN A 118 -17.35 -1.99 11.52
N LEU A 119 -17.38 -3.27 11.91
CA LEU A 119 -17.06 -4.38 11.01
C LEU A 119 -18.05 -4.45 9.85
N VAL A 120 -19.36 -4.38 10.13
CA VAL A 120 -20.42 -4.34 9.10
C VAL A 120 -20.18 -3.17 8.14
N ALA A 121 -19.95 -1.96 8.67
CA ALA A 121 -19.69 -0.78 7.85
C ALA A 121 -18.44 -0.95 6.97
N PHE A 122 -17.36 -1.51 7.52
CA PHE A 122 -16.12 -1.74 6.79
C PHE A 122 -16.30 -2.73 5.64
N VAL A 123 -16.98 -3.86 5.90
CA VAL A 123 -17.28 -4.87 4.87
C VAL A 123 -18.20 -4.30 3.78
N ALA A 124 -19.22 -3.53 4.15
CA ALA A 124 -20.13 -2.89 3.20
C ALA A 124 -19.41 -1.91 2.26
N ILE A 125 -18.39 -1.18 2.75
CA ILE A 125 -17.57 -0.31 1.91
C ILE A 125 -16.77 -1.13 0.90
N LEU A 126 -16.10 -2.20 1.34
CA LEU A 126 -15.29 -3.05 0.47
C LEU A 126 -16.12 -3.84 -0.56
N ARG A 127 -17.37 -4.17 -0.23
CA ARG A 127 -18.34 -4.78 -1.17
C ARG A 127 -18.94 -3.76 -2.15
N GLY A 128 -18.67 -2.46 -1.99
CA GLY A 128 -19.25 -1.41 -2.83
C GLY A 128 -20.73 -1.14 -2.56
N GLU A 129 -21.25 -1.60 -1.41
CA GLU A 129 -22.65 -1.42 -1.00
C GLU A 129 -22.90 0.00 -0.48
N THR A 130 -21.84 0.70 -0.05
CA THR A 130 -21.91 2.08 0.41
C THR A 130 -21.61 3.07 -0.71
N THR A 131 -22.50 4.03 -0.94
CA THR A 131 -22.28 5.12 -1.89
C THR A 131 -21.89 6.40 -1.17
N TYR A 132 -20.80 7.02 -1.61
CA TYR A 132 -20.32 8.31 -1.10
C TYR A 132 -20.44 9.40 -2.17
N ARG A 133 -20.71 10.64 -1.74
CA ARG A 133 -20.67 11.83 -2.60
C ARG A 133 -19.50 12.71 -2.17
N TRP A 134 -18.35 12.47 -2.78
CA TRP A 134 -17.14 13.21 -2.48
C TRP A 134 -17.12 14.58 -3.16
N GLN A 135 -16.46 15.53 -2.52
CA GLN A 135 -16.10 16.81 -3.11
C GLN A 135 -14.61 17.05 -2.85
N LEU A 136 -13.95 17.78 -3.75
CA LEU A 136 -12.52 18.04 -3.61
C LEU A 136 -12.18 18.77 -2.29
N SER A 137 -13.08 19.65 -1.83
CA SER A 137 -12.98 20.37 -0.55
C SER A 137 -12.90 19.45 0.68
N HIS A 138 -13.35 18.20 0.59
CA HIS A 138 -13.27 17.23 1.68
C HIS A 138 -11.83 16.75 1.95
N PHE A 139 -10.88 17.06 1.07
CA PHE A 139 -9.48 16.57 1.13
C PHE A 139 -8.44 17.70 1.18
N VAL A 140 -8.83 18.95 0.98
CA VAL A 140 -7.92 20.11 1.00
C VAL A 140 -7.72 20.57 2.43
N VAL A 141 -6.46 20.66 2.89
CA VAL A 141 -6.08 20.93 4.30
C VAL A 141 -5.55 22.35 4.54
N GLU A 142 -5.37 23.15 3.49
CA GLU A 142 -4.83 24.50 3.61
C GLU A 142 -5.75 25.41 4.45
N ASP A 143 -5.15 26.14 5.40
CA ASP A 143 -5.80 27.09 6.30
C ASP A 143 -6.94 26.49 7.15
N MET A 144 -6.88 25.18 7.43
CA MET A 144 -7.87 24.45 8.21
C MET A 144 -7.56 24.39 9.71
N THR A 145 -8.62 24.45 10.52
CA THR A 145 -8.61 24.07 11.94
C THR A 145 -8.25 22.60 12.11
N GLU A 146 -7.69 22.21 13.27
CA GLU A 146 -7.33 20.81 13.57
C GLU A 146 -8.48 19.82 13.29
N GLU A 147 -9.71 20.16 13.69
CA GLU A 147 -10.91 19.37 13.44
C GLU A 147 -11.12 19.07 11.95
N ARG A 148 -10.89 20.06 11.09
CA ARG A 148 -11.03 19.89 9.65
C ARG A 148 -9.89 19.09 9.05
N GLN A 149 -8.67 19.19 9.59
CA GLN A 149 -7.56 18.33 9.19
C GLN A 149 -7.85 16.86 9.51
N GLN A 150 -8.41 16.61 10.70
CA GLN A 150 -8.83 15.27 11.12
C GLN A 150 -9.96 14.73 10.23
N ALA A 151 -10.95 15.56 9.89
CA ALA A 151 -12.01 15.19 8.95
C ALA A 151 -11.44 14.86 7.55
N ALA A 152 -10.49 15.63 7.05
CA ALA A 152 -9.83 15.35 5.77
C ALA A 152 -9.04 14.02 5.79
N ALA A 153 -8.37 13.72 6.91
CA ALA A 153 -7.67 12.45 7.09
C ALA A 153 -8.65 11.27 7.13
N GLN A 154 -9.78 11.40 7.84
CA GLN A 154 -10.85 10.40 7.86
C GLN A 154 -11.46 10.18 6.48
N ASN A 155 -11.78 11.27 5.76
CA ASN A 155 -12.30 11.18 4.39
C ASN A 155 -11.31 10.48 3.46
N THR A 156 -10.00 10.77 3.59
CA THR A 156 -8.96 10.09 2.82
C THR A 156 -8.92 8.59 3.15
N ALA A 157 -9.01 8.21 4.43
CA ALA A 157 -9.03 6.81 4.82
C ALA A 157 -10.24 6.05 4.25
N VAL A 158 -11.44 6.65 4.30
CA VAL A 158 -12.66 6.06 3.73
C VAL A 158 -12.59 6.01 2.20
N LEU A 159 -12.04 7.05 1.55
CA LEU A 159 -11.81 7.05 0.10
C LEU A 159 -10.89 5.91 -0.33
N MET A 160 -9.83 5.64 0.43
CA MET A 160 -8.94 4.51 0.14
C MET A 160 -9.61 3.15 0.34
N LEU A 161 -10.51 3.00 1.31
CA LEU A 161 -11.31 1.77 1.46
C LEU A 161 -12.26 1.57 0.28
N ALA A 162 -12.97 2.63 -0.13
CA ALA A 162 -13.82 2.58 -1.31
C ALA A 162 -13.03 2.25 -2.59
N PHE A 163 -11.79 2.74 -2.70
CA PHE A 163 -10.88 2.38 -3.77
C PHE A 163 -10.50 0.89 -3.76
N LEU A 164 -10.23 0.29 -2.59
CA LEU A 164 -10.00 -1.16 -2.50
C LEU A 164 -11.21 -1.95 -3.00
N GLY A 165 -12.43 -1.56 -2.61
CA GLY A 165 -13.65 -2.16 -3.12
C GLY A 165 -13.76 -2.03 -4.64
N TYR A 166 -13.46 -0.84 -5.19
CA TYR A 166 -13.41 -0.63 -6.65
C TYR A 166 -12.40 -1.55 -7.35
N LEU A 167 -11.17 -1.66 -6.83
CA LEU A 167 -10.12 -2.52 -7.39
C LEU A 167 -10.58 -3.98 -7.49
N TYR A 168 -11.17 -4.49 -6.42
CA TYR A 168 -11.61 -5.89 -6.38
C TYR A 168 -12.83 -6.12 -7.29
N GLN A 169 -13.86 -5.28 -7.17
CA GLN A 169 -15.13 -5.48 -7.89
C GLN A 169 -15.03 -5.18 -9.39
N GLN A 170 -14.34 -4.09 -9.76
CA GLN A 170 -14.35 -3.57 -11.13
C GLN A 170 -13.09 -3.95 -11.92
N GLU A 171 -11.94 -4.00 -11.27
CA GLU A 171 -10.65 -4.25 -11.94
C GLU A 171 -10.13 -5.67 -11.68
N GLN A 172 -10.81 -6.47 -10.85
CA GLN A 172 -10.42 -7.85 -10.48
C GLN A 172 -9.00 -7.93 -9.89
N ILE A 173 -8.60 -6.90 -9.16
CA ILE A 173 -7.30 -6.81 -8.49
C ILE A 173 -7.46 -7.30 -7.04
N PRO A 174 -6.60 -8.21 -6.56
CA PRO A 174 -6.64 -8.70 -5.18
C PRO A 174 -6.59 -7.57 -4.14
N LEU A 175 -7.38 -7.70 -3.08
CA LEU A 175 -7.45 -6.70 -2.01
C LEU A 175 -6.10 -6.56 -1.30
N SER A 176 -5.34 -7.64 -1.18
CA SER A 176 -3.99 -7.63 -0.61
C SER A 176 -3.04 -6.68 -1.36
N LYS A 177 -3.03 -6.73 -2.70
CA LYS A 177 -2.22 -5.85 -3.56
C LYS A 177 -2.70 -4.40 -3.45
N GLY A 178 -4.01 -4.20 -3.50
CA GLY A 178 -4.62 -2.88 -3.30
C GLY A 178 -4.25 -2.25 -1.94
N ASN A 179 -4.21 -3.06 -0.88
CA ASN A 179 -3.90 -2.60 0.47
C ASN A 179 -2.49 -2.02 0.58
N MET A 180 -1.53 -2.48 -0.23
CA MET A 180 -0.20 -1.89 -0.30
C MET A 180 -0.27 -0.41 -0.71
N MET A 181 -1.09 -0.09 -1.71
CA MET A 181 -1.35 1.31 -2.08
C MET A 181 -2.13 2.03 -0.97
N ARG A 182 -3.13 1.41 -0.33
CA ARG A 182 -3.85 2.02 0.80
C ARG A 182 -2.92 2.48 1.93
N GLN A 183 -1.89 1.71 2.25
CA GLN A 183 -0.95 2.04 3.32
C GLN A 183 -0.01 3.19 2.95
N LEU A 184 0.39 3.28 1.68
CA LEU A 184 1.43 4.22 1.22
C LEU A 184 0.87 5.52 0.64
N TRP A 185 -0.28 5.45 -0.02
CA TRP A 185 -0.83 6.58 -0.76
C TRP A 185 -1.17 7.79 0.13
N PRO A 186 -1.81 7.63 1.31
CA PRO A 186 -2.03 8.77 2.21
C PRO A 186 -0.72 9.42 2.65
N VAL A 187 0.34 8.64 2.86
CA VAL A 187 1.68 9.15 3.21
C VAL A 187 2.24 9.97 2.05
N TYR A 188 2.20 9.45 0.82
CA TYR A 188 2.60 10.18 -0.38
C TYR A 188 1.86 11.53 -0.52
N LEU A 189 0.53 11.55 -0.36
CA LEU A 189 -0.26 12.78 -0.47
C LEU A 189 0.11 13.83 0.58
N VAL A 190 0.39 13.38 1.83
CA VAL A 190 0.83 14.28 2.90
C VAL A 190 2.25 14.79 2.66
N GLU A 191 3.19 13.92 2.29
CA GLU A 191 4.58 14.30 2.02
C GLU A 191 4.67 15.28 0.84
N ARG A 192 3.88 15.04 -0.22
CA ARG A 192 3.75 15.95 -1.35
C ARG A 192 3.23 17.32 -0.94
N ARG A 193 2.11 17.36 -0.20
CA ARG A 193 1.49 18.63 0.24
C ARG A 193 2.40 19.43 1.18
N THR A 194 3.19 18.74 2.00
CA THR A 194 4.09 19.38 2.97
C THR A 194 5.46 19.76 2.38
N GLY A 195 5.65 19.56 1.08
CA GLY A 195 6.91 19.89 0.39
C GLY A 195 8.06 18.92 0.70
N GLN A 196 7.80 17.79 1.36
CA GLN A 196 8.85 16.81 1.69
C GLN A 196 9.39 16.08 0.45
N LEU A 197 8.63 16.12 -0.66
CA LEU A 197 8.97 15.56 -1.96
C LEU A 197 9.36 16.66 -2.98
N GLU A 198 9.75 17.84 -2.50
CA GLU A 198 10.36 18.85 -3.36
C GLU A 198 11.86 18.56 -3.49
N GLU A 199 12.41 18.79 -4.69
CA GLU A 199 13.85 18.72 -4.90
C GLU A 199 14.55 19.66 -3.92
N ARG A 200 15.47 19.11 -3.12
CA ARG A 200 16.27 19.93 -2.23
C ARG A 200 17.06 20.92 -3.07
N LEU A 201 17.01 22.19 -2.67
CA LEU A 201 17.82 23.23 -3.29
C LEU A 201 19.28 22.77 -3.32
N ASP A 202 19.90 22.89 -4.49
CA ASP A 202 21.34 22.64 -4.63
C ASP A 202 22.09 23.64 -3.74
N MET A 203 22.53 23.17 -2.58
CA MET A 203 23.27 23.97 -1.62
C MET A 203 24.54 24.54 -2.24
N THR A 204 25.11 23.89 -3.26
CA THR A 204 26.29 24.41 -3.97
C THR A 204 25.93 25.62 -4.84
N ALA A 205 24.75 25.65 -5.46
CA ALA A 205 24.25 26.82 -6.18
C ALA A 205 23.98 27.98 -5.21
N VAL A 206 23.37 27.69 -4.05
CA VAL A 206 23.16 28.69 -2.98
C VAL A 206 24.50 29.27 -2.49
N MET A 207 25.50 28.42 -2.25
CA MET A 207 26.85 28.85 -1.84
C MET A 207 27.57 29.68 -2.91
N ARG A 208 27.27 29.45 -4.20
CA ARG A 208 27.76 30.27 -5.33
C ARG A 208 27.04 31.62 -5.46
N GLY A 209 26.09 31.94 -4.59
CA GLY A 209 25.32 33.17 -4.63
C GLY A 209 24.25 33.19 -5.73
N GLU A 210 23.97 32.05 -6.36
CA GLU A 210 22.87 31.91 -7.29
C GLU A 210 21.57 31.98 -6.50
N ARG A 211 20.87 33.12 -6.58
CA ARG A 211 19.56 33.26 -5.92
C ARG A 211 18.57 32.32 -6.61
N PRO A 212 18.00 31.34 -5.91
CA PRO A 212 16.97 30.49 -6.51
C PRO A 212 15.82 31.38 -6.98
N ARG A 213 15.52 31.33 -8.28
CA ARG A 213 14.34 32.01 -8.79
C ARG A 213 13.12 31.26 -8.27
N PRO A 214 12.15 31.92 -7.62
CA PRO A 214 10.94 31.25 -7.18
C PRO A 214 10.22 30.73 -8.42
N VAL A 215 10.20 29.41 -8.60
CA VAL A 215 9.41 28.77 -9.65
C VAL A 215 7.98 28.76 -9.13
N ILE A 216 7.14 29.65 -9.66
CA ILE A 216 5.71 29.63 -9.37
C ILE A 216 5.14 28.37 -10.03
N ARG A 217 4.97 27.31 -9.25
CA ARG A 217 4.33 26.09 -9.71
C ARG A 217 2.81 26.24 -9.53
N PRO A 218 2.00 25.78 -10.50
CA PRO A 218 0.56 25.68 -10.28
C PRO A 218 0.31 24.80 -9.06
N LYS A 219 -0.72 25.15 -8.28
CA LYS A 219 -1.09 24.37 -7.10
C LYS A 219 -1.45 22.94 -7.52
N PRO A 220 -0.78 21.91 -6.97
CA PRO A 220 -1.04 20.53 -7.34
C PRO A 220 -2.47 20.10 -7.00
N HIS A 221 -3.03 19.18 -7.79
CA HIS A 221 -4.31 18.55 -7.46
C HIS A 221 -4.17 17.71 -6.18
N PRO A 222 -5.04 17.83 -5.17
CA PRO A 222 -4.81 17.24 -3.84
C PRO A 222 -4.81 15.71 -3.80
N LEU A 223 -5.40 15.04 -4.80
CA LEU A 223 -5.53 13.58 -4.86
C LEU A 223 -4.80 12.93 -6.03
N CYS A 224 -4.32 13.72 -6.99
CA CYS A 224 -3.64 13.17 -8.17
C CYS A 224 -2.14 13.36 -8.03
N PRO A 225 -1.36 12.33 -8.36
CA PRO A 225 0.08 12.45 -8.37
C PRO A 225 0.55 13.37 -9.50
N ASP A 226 1.78 13.86 -9.37
CA ASP A 226 2.55 14.41 -10.49
C ASP A 226 3.85 13.63 -10.61
N LYS A 227 4.47 13.69 -11.79
CA LYS A 227 5.65 12.89 -12.12
C LYS A 227 6.78 13.10 -11.12
N VAL A 228 7.15 14.36 -10.88
CA VAL A 228 8.34 14.72 -10.09
C VAL A 228 8.22 14.21 -8.65
N THR A 229 7.10 14.47 -7.99
CA THR A 229 6.93 14.07 -6.59
C THR A 229 6.78 12.56 -6.45
N LEU A 230 6.12 11.90 -7.43
CA LEU A 230 5.99 10.45 -7.43
C LEU A 230 7.35 9.75 -7.65
N GLU A 231 8.18 10.24 -8.57
CA GLU A 231 9.54 9.75 -8.79
C GLU A 231 10.36 9.77 -7.49
N GLN A 232 10.34 10.89 -6.76
CA GLN A 232 11.05 11.00 -5.49
C GLN A 232 10.51 10.04 -4.43
N TYR A 233 9.18 9.88 -4.37
CA TYR A 233 8.56 8.95 -3.43
C TYR A 233 8.92 7.50 -3.74
N LEU A 234 8.88 7.09 -5.01
CA LEU A 234 9.29 5.75 -5.44
C LEU A 234 10.79 5.53 -5.20
N ALA A 235 11.64 6.50 -5.52
CA ALA A 235 13.06 6.43 -5.22
C ALA A 235 13.32 6.27 -3.72
N LYS A 236 12.52 6.91 -2.86
CA LYS A 236 12.62 6.73 -1.40
C LYS A 236 12.29 5.30 -0.97
N LEU A 237 11.22 4.70 -1.52
CA LEU A 237 10.85 3.31 -1.23
C LEU A 237 11.91 2.31 -1.71
N LEU A 238 12.49 2.55 -2.89
CA LEU A 238 13.45 1.65 -3.53
C LEU A 238 14.86 1.75 -2.93
N ASN A 239 15.33 2.96 -2.58
CA ASN A 239 16.72 3.16 -2.17
C ASN A 239 16.93 3.10 -0.65
N TYR A 240 15.98 3.57 0.16
CA TYR A 240 16.18 3.65 1.62
C TYR A 240 15.56 2.47 2.37
N GLN A 241 14.44 1.95 1.88
CA GLN A 241 13.67 0.92 2.57
C GLN A 241 13.70 -0.43 1.84
N THR A 242 14.20 -0.46 0.60
CA THR A 242 14.24 -1.63 -0.28
C THR A 242 12.90 -2.37 -0.32
N GLN A 243 11.83 -1.66 -0.67
CA GLN A 243 10.46 -2.19 -0.72
C GLN A 243 9.94 -2.31 -2.18
N PRO A 244 10.50 -3.23 -3.00
CA PRO A 244 10.22 -3.28 -4.43
C PRO A 244 8.75 -3.57 -4.74
N TYR A 245 8.12 -4.50 -4.02
CA TYR A 245 6.71 -4.87 -4.20
C TYR A 245 5.76 -3.70 -3.92
N LYS A 246 6.04 -2.94 -2.87
CA LYS A 246 5.27 -1.73 -2.50
C LYS A 246 5.41 -0.63 -3.55
N ALA A 247 6.63 -0.37 -4.01
CA ALA A 247 6.87 0.60 -5.08
C ALA A 247 6.16 0.21 -6.37
N ALA A 248 6.25 -1.07 -6.76
CA ALA A 248 5.55 -1.61 -7.92
C ALA A 248 4.03 -1.51 -7.78
N ALA A 249 3.46 -1.88 -6.63
CA ALA A 249 2.02 -1.78 -6.36
C ALA A 249 1.53 -0.33 -6.46
N VAL A 250 2.24 0.63 -5.85
CA VAL A 250 1.88 2.05 -5.95
C VAL A 250 1.87 2.51 -7.40
N PHE A 251 2.93 2.22 -8.17
CA PHE A 251 3.03 2.71 -9.55
C PHE A 251 2.00 2.06 -10.49
N THR A 252 1.82 0.75 -10.37
CA THR A 252 0.95 -0.04 -11.27
C THR A 252 -0.54 0.18 -11.00
N LEU A 253 -0.92 0.60 -9.79
CA LEU A 253 -2.31 0.87 -9.42
C LEU A 253 -2.76 2.32 -9.68
N ILE A 254 -1.86 3.22 -10.08
CA ILE A 254 -2.20 4.62 -10.40
C ILE A 254 -3.27 4.75 -11.49
N PRO A 255 -3.21 4.03 -12.62
CA PRO A 255 -4.26 4.15 -13.63
C PRO A 255 -5.64 3.81 -13.08
N SER A 256 -5.75 2.74 -12.27
CA SER A 256 -6.99 2.36 -11.59
C SER A 256 -7.43 3.42 -10.58
N TRP A 257 -6.49 4.04 -9.86
CA TRP A 257 -6.78 5.17 -8.97
C TRP A 257 -7.37 6.37 -9.73
N LEU A 258 -6.81 6.73 -10.88
CA LEU A 258 -7.33 7.84 -11.70
C LEU A 258 -8.72 7.52 -12.27
N ARG A 259 -8.94 6.28 -12.75
CA ARG A 259 -10.28 5.83 -13.17
C ARG A 259 -11.27 5.89 -12.01
N PHE A 260 -10.89 5.43 -10.82
CA PHE A 260 -11.72 5.52 -9.62
C PHE A 260 -12.06 6.98 -9.27
N LEU A 261 -11.08 7.89 -9.25
CA LEU A 261 -11.34 9.32 -9.01
C LEU A 261 -12.29 9.92 -10.04
N GLN A 262 -12.20 9.51 -11.31
CA GLN A 262 -13.14 9.91 -12.36
C GLN A 262 -14.55 9.38 -12.07
N THR A 263 -14.70 8.12 -11.65
CA THR A 263 -16.03 7.56 -11.26
C THR A 263 -16.65 8.29 -10.08
N CYS A 264 -15.82 8.77 -9.14
CA CYS A 264 -16.25 9.62 -8.02
C CYS A 264 -16.48 11.09 -8.42
N GLN A 265 -16.29 11.46 -9.69
CA GLN A 265 -16.39 12.84 -10.19
C GLN A 265 -15.42 13.81 -9.50
N LEU A 266 -14.29 13.31 -8.98
CA LEU A 266 -13.24 14.11 -8.36
C LEU A 266 -12.25 14.66 -9.38
N ILE A 267 -12.18 14.04 -10.55
CA ILE A 267 -11.49 14.52 -11.74
C ILE A 267 -12.35 14.28 -12.98
N ASP A 268 -12.11 15.04 -14.04
CA ASP A 268 -12.70 14.79 -15.35
C ASP A 268 -11.82 13.86 -16.22
N GLN A 269 -12.37 13.43 -17.36
CA GLN A 269 -11.68 12.55 -18.31
C GLN A 269 -10.42 13.21 -18.90
N THR A 270 -10.44 14.53 -19.10
CA THR A 270 -9.30 15.26 -19.67
C THR A 270 -8.12 15.25 -18.70
N GLN A 271 -8.40 15.49 -17.41
CA GLN A 271 -7.42 15.41 -16.33
C GLN A 271 -6.87 13.99 -16.20
N GLN A 272 -7.72 12.97 -16.22
CA GLN A 272 -7.29 11.58 -16.16
C GLN A 272 -6.33 11.23 -17.31
N ILE A 273 -6.66 11.57 -18.55
CA ILE A 273 -5.79 11.33 -19.72
C ILE A 273 -4.46 12.09 -19.61
N ALA A 274 -4.50 13.37 -19.24
CA ALA A 274 -3.30 14.21 -19.14
C ALA A 274 -2.32 13.68 -18.09
N ILE A 275 -2.83 13.37 -16.89
CA ILE A 275 -2.03 12.84 -15.79
C ILE A 275 -1.49 11.45 -16.16
N SER A 276 -2.31 10.60 -16.77
CA SER A 276 -1.86 9.28 -17.21
C SER A 276 -0.72 9.38 -18.24
N ALA A 277 -0.84 10.28 -19.22
CA ALA A 277 0.19 10.47 -20.24
C ALA A 277 1.53 10.96 -19.64
N GLU A 278 1.47 11.85 -18.66
CA GLU A 278 2.66 12.35 -17.95
C GLU A 278 3.40 11.22 -17.22
N LEU A 279 2.68 10.44 -16.42
CA LEU A 279 3.25 9.39 -15.57
C LEU A 279 3.72 8.17 -16.36
N LYS A 280 3.10 7.89 -17.51
CA LYS A 280 3.52 6.77 -18.38
C LYS A 280 5.00 6.84 -18.76
N SER A 281 5.56 8.05 -18.87
CA SER A 281 6.98 8.23 -19.18
C SER A 281 7.93 7.65 -18.12
N MET A 282 7.46 7.46 -16.88
CA MET A 282 8.24 6.84 -15.79
C MET A 282 8.35 5.31 -15.93
N ALA A 283 7.48 4.68 -16.73
CA ALA A 283 7.41 3.22 -16.81
C ALA A 283 8.72 2.61 -17.36
N GLU A 284 9.39 3.29 -18.31
CA GLU A 284 10.65 2.81 -18.88
C GLU A 284 11.79 2.82 -17.85
N ASP A 285 11.94 3.93 -17.12
CA ASP A 285 12.98 4.09 -16.09
C ASP A 285 12.78 3.08 -14.96
N LEU A 286 11.54 2.90 -14.51
CA LEU A 286 11.24 1.93 -13.46
C LEU A 286 11.39 0.48 -13.95
N ALA A 287 10.99 0.17 -15.20
CA ALA A 287 11.20 -1.16 -15.79
C ALA A 287 12.69 -1.51 -15.93
N ALA A 288 13.56 -0.52 -16.13
CA ALA A 288 15.00 -0.69 -16.11
C ALA A 288 15.50 -1.04 -14.70
N TYR A 289 15.00 -0.38 -13.65
CA TYR A 289 15.33 -0.72 -12.25
C TYR A 289 14.97 -2.18 -11.92
N TRP A 290 13.78 -2.65 -12.31
CA TRP A 290 13.38 -4.04 -12.04
C TRP A 290 14.08 -5.07 -12.93
N LEU A 291 14.83 -4.67 -13.95
CA LEU A 291 15.66 -5.61 -14.72
C LEU A 291 16.73 -6.25 -13.84
N ASP A 292 17.25 -5.50 -12.88
CA ASP A 292 18.25 -5.96 -11.91
C ASP A 292 17.64 -6.82 -10.78
N PHE A 293 16.31 -6.84 -10.68
CA PHE A 293 15.56 -7.62 -9.69
C PHE A 293 15.10 -8.96 -10.28
N SER A 294 16.05 -9.86 -10.54
CA SER A 294 15.79 -11.12 -11.25
C SER A 294 14.90 -12.12 -10.52
N ASP A 295 14.73 -11.95 -9.21
CA ASP A 295 14.00 -12.89 -8.35
C ASP A 295 12.47 -12.88 -8.62
N ASP A 296 11.96 -11.82 -9.25
CA ASP A 296 10.55 -11.71 -9.64
C ASP A 296 10.34 -10.90 -10.95
N PRO A 297 10.23 -11.57 -12.12
CA PRO A 297 10.01 -10.90 -13.39
C PRO A 297 8.63 -10.24 -13.52
N ALA A 298 7.65 -10.57 -12.67
CA ALA A 298 6.31 -10.01 -12.74
C ALA A 298 6.29 -8.51 -12.42
N LEU A 299 7.15 -8.05 -11.51
CA LEU A 299 7.29 -6.62 -11.18
C LEU A 299 7.56 -5.77 -12.43
N ARG A 300 8.55 -6.20 -13.21
CA ARG A 300 8.89 -5.54 -14.48
C ARG A 300 7.75 -5.63 -15.49
N GLN A 301 7.12 -6.80 -15.59
CA GLN A 301 6.05 -7.02 -16.56
C GLN A 301 4.83 -6.12 -16.30
N ASP A 302 4.40 -6.01 -15.04
CA ASP A 302 3.25 -5.18 -14.65
C ASP A 302 3.48 -3.70 -14.98
N VAL A 303 4.73 -3.25 -14.83
CA VAL A 303 5.13 -1.86 -15.09
C VAL A 303 5.20 -1.56 -16.58
N ILE A 304 5.67 -2.51 -17.39
CA ILE A 304 5.66 -2.35 -18.86
C ILE A 304 4.22 -2.30 -19.37
N VAL A 305 3.34 -3.10 -18.78
CA VAL A 305 1.95 -3.23 -19.21
C VAL A 305 1.10 -2.01 -18.88
N TRP A 306 1.56 -1.13 -17.98
CA TRP A 306 0.89 0.07 -17.47
C TRP A 306 -0.30 0.57 -18.35
N LYS A 307 -1.51 0.18 -17.93
CA LYS A 307 -2.77 0.34 -18.66
C LYS A 307 -3.62 1.50 -18.15
#